data_AF-A0A5P3ATS4-F1
#
_entry.id   AF-A0A5P3ATS4-F1
#
_cell.length_a   1.000
_cell.length_b   1.000
_cell.length_c   1.000
_cell.angle_alpha   90.00
_cell.angle_beta   90.00
_cell.angle_gamma   90.00
#
_symmetry.space_group_name_H-M   'P 1'
#
loop_
_entity.id
_entity.type
_entity.pdbx_description
1 polymer ?
#
loop_
_entity_poly.entity_id
_entity_poly.type
_entity_poly.pdbx_seq_one_letter_code
_entity_poly.pdbx_strand_id
1 'polypeptide(L)' 'MRVKRMTIEQGKRVGISRFSNFHKTGSVRGMKRLYYGYKCLLVRCGSYVYNVSAEPQIYHQATF' A
#
# COMPACT_ATOMS: atom_id res chain seq x y z
N MET A 1 -1.79 -10.27 -8.22
CA MET A 1 -0.83 -9.21 -7.79
C MET A 1 -0.91 -9.07 -6.28
N ARG A 2 0.23 -9.01 -5.60
CA ARG A 2 0.30 -9.16 -4.14
C ARG A 2 0.23 -7.78 -3.45
N VAL A 3 -0.96 -7.40 -3.01
CA VAL A 3 -1.16 -6.29 -2.05
C VAL A 3 -1.21 -6.93 -0.67
N LYS A 4 -0.37 -6.46 0.25
CA LYS A 4 -0.38 -6.91 1.64
C LYS A 4 -1.38 -6.12 2.48
N ARG A 5 -1.68 -6.57 3.69
CA ARG A 5 -2.60 -5.91 4.61
C ARG A 5 -1.92 -5.51 5.91
N MET A 6 -2.40 -4.42 6.49
CA MET A 6 -2.09 -4.02 7.86
C MET A 6 -3.35 -3.45 8.54
N THR A 7 -3.39 -3.49 9.87
CA THR A 7 -4.44 -2.84 10.65
C THR A 7 -4.26 -1.32 10.67
N ILE A 8 -5.31 -0.60 11.07
CA ILE A 8 -5.25 0.86 11.21
C ILE A 8 -4.22 1.25 12.29
N GLU A 9 -4.14 0.51 13.39
CA GLU A 9 -3.16 0.73 14.46
C GLU A 9 -1.72 0.57 13.94
N GLN A 10 -1.45 -0.51 13.19
CA GLN A 10 -0.14 -0.72 12.57
C GLN A 10 0.19 0.40 11.59
N GLY A 11 -0.77 0.82 10.78
CA GLY A 11 -0.62 1.94 9.85
C GLY A 11 -0.30 3.26 10.53
N LYS A 12 -0.96 3.55 11.66
CA LYS A 12 -0.67 4.74 12.48
C LYS A 12 0.76 4.70 13.03
N ARG A 13 1.22 3.54 13.54
CA ARG A 13 2.58 3.38 14.09
C ARG A 13 3.68 3.67 13.08
N VAL A 14 3.48 3.32 11.80
CA VAL A 14 4.46 3.57 10.73
C VAL A 14 4.23 4.88 9.97
N GLY A 15 3.25 5.70 10.41
CA GLY A 15 2.90 6.96 9.76
C GLY A 15 2.45 6.77 8.31
N ILE A 16 1.63 5.74 8.01
CA ILE A 16 1.33 5.33 6.63
C ILE A 16 0.62 6.42 5.80
N SER A 17 -0.06 7.37 6.45
CA SER A 17 -0.82 8.44 5.79
C SER A 17 0.06 9.37 4.94
N ARG A 18 1.38 9.41 5.14
CA ARG A 18 2.30 10.22 4.34
C ARG A 18 2.56 9.65 2.94
N PHE A 19 2.25 8.39 2.70
CA PHE A 19 2.45 7.76 1.40
C PHE A 19 1.28 8.08 0.46
N SER A 20 1.59 8.21 -0.84
CA SER A 20 0.56 8.27 -1.88
C SER A 20 -0.34 7.04 -1.81
N ASN A 21 -1.65 7.23 -1.97
CA ASN A 21 -2.62 6.17 -1.80
C ASN A 21 -3.83 6.36 -2.72
N PHE A 22 -4.64 5.30 -2.80
CA PHE A 22 -5.92 5.30 -3.50
C PHE A 22 -6.94 4.50 -2.70
N HIS A 23 -8.23 4.78 -2.91
CA HIS A 23 -9.29 4.06 -2.23
C HIS A 23 -9.28 2.57 -2.61
N LYS A 24 -9.68 1.69 -1.67
CA LYS A 24 -9.65 0.22 -1.85
C LYS A 24 -10.45 -0.31 -3.03
N THR A 25 -11.41 0.47 -3.54
CA THR A 25 -12.22 0.13 -4.74
C THR A 25 -11.51 0.48 -6.04
N GLY A 26 -10.40 1.23 -5.99
CA GLY A 26 -9.60 1.56 -7.16
C GLY A 26 -8.87 0.34 -7.73
N SER A 27 -8.60 0.38 -9.03
CA SER A 27 -7.96 -0.73 -9.75
C SER A 27 -6.47 -0.81 -9.44
N VAL A 28 -6.05 -1.81 -8.66
CA VAL A 28 -4.63 -2.09 -8.39
C VAL A 28 -3.85 -2.28 -9.69
N ARG A 29 -4.46 -2.92 -10.70
CA ARG A 29 -3.84 -3.14 -12.02
C ARG A 29 -3.66 -1.81 -12.76
N GLY A 30 -4.69 -0.96 -12.75
CA GLY A 30 -4.63 0.37 -13.32
C GLY A 30 -3.55 1.23 -12.65
N MET A 31 -3.53 1.26 -11.31
CA MET A 31 -2.55 2.03 -10.54
C MET A 31 -1.11 1.60 -10.82
N LYS A 32 -0.84 0.29 -10.89
CA LYS A 32 0.48 -0.24 -11.26
C LYS A 32 0.87 0.10 -12.69
N ARG A 33 -0.06 0.03 -13.64
CA ARG A 33 0.22 0.29 -15.07
C ARG A 33 0.45 1.78 -15.35
N LEU A 34 -0.38 2.65 -14.78
CA LEU A 34 -0.45 4.06 -15.17
C LEU A 34 0.39 4.99 -14.28
N TYR A 35 0.60 4.65 -13.01
CA TYR A 35 1.17 5.60 -12.04
C TYR A 35 2.37 5.06 -11.25
N TYR A 36 2.29 3.82 -10.73
CA TYR A 36 3.27 3.33 -9.75
C TYR A 36 4.33 2.37 -10.32
N GLY A 37 4.12 1.84 -11.52
CA GLY A 37 4.94 0.76 -12.08
C GLY A 37 4.62 -0.62 -11.50
N TYR A 38 4.88 -1.67 -12.28
CA TYR A 38 4.54 -3.04 -11.90
C TYR A 38 5.28 -3.56 -10.66
N LYS A 39 6.51 -3.07 -10.43
CA LYS A 39 7.36 -3.42 -9.29
C LYS A 39 6.98 -2.74 -7.97
N CYS A 40 5.93 -1.90 -7.94
CA CYS A 40 5.57 -1.19 -6.72
C CYS A 40 5.08 -2.13 -5.60
N LEU A 41 5.39 -1.73 -4.37
CA LEU A 41 5.01 -2.38 -3.13
C LEU A 41 3.77 -1.66 -2.57
N LEU A 42 2.68 -2.41 -2.44
CA LEU A 42 1.39 -1.87 -2.02
C LEU A 42 0.92 -2.54 -0.73
N VAL A 43 0.47 -1.73 0.22
CA VAL A 43 -0.17 -2.21 1.44
C VAL A 43 -1.55 -1.60 1.60
N ARG A 44 -2.55 -2.43 1.84
CA ARG A 44 -3.90 -2.01 2.21
C ARG A 44 -3.97 -1.78 3.71
N CYS A 45 -4.44 -0.60 4.10
CA CYS A 45 -4.72 -0.23 5.48
C CYS A 45 -6.11 0.41 5.54
N GLY A 46 -7.06 -0.24 6.21
CA GLY A 46 -8.47 0.17 6.24
C GLY A 46 -9.12 0.25 4.85
N SER A 47 -9.60 1.45 4.50
CA SER A 47 -10.27 1.75 3.22
C SER A 47 -9.33 2.22 2.10
N TYR A 48 -8.02 2.25 2.33
CA TYR A 48 -7.04 2.76 1.36
C TYR A 48 -5.92 1.76 1.09
N VAL A 49 -5.29 1.90 -0.08
CA VAL A 49 -4.11 1.16 -0.52
C VAL A 49 -2.99 2.15 -0.73
N TYR A 50 -1.88 1.96 -0.02
CA TYR A 50 -0.74 2.87 0.02
C TYR A 50 0.43 2.29 -0.77
N ASN A 51 1.11 3.17 -1.51
CA ASN A 51 2.36 2.84 -2.18
C ASN A 51 3.54 3.09 -1.24
N VAL A 52 4.11 2.00 -0.71
CA VAL A 52 5.23 2.03 0.24
C VAL A 52 6.56 1.66 -0.44
N SER A 53 6.67 1.83 -1.76
CA SER A 53 7.88 1.45 -2.50
C SER A 53 9.13 2.22 -2.06
N ALA A 54 8.96 3.43 -1.53
CA ALA A 54 10.05 4.21 -0.95
C ALA A 54 10.60 3.58 0.35
N GLU A 55 9.79 2.76 1.05
CA GLU A 55 10.18 2.11 2.31
C GLU A 55 9.71 0.65 2.35
N PRO A 56 10.43 -0.25 1.64
CA PRO A 56 10.05 -1.66 1.50
C PRO A 56 9.85 -2.41 2.81
N GLN A 57 10.52 -2.00 3.88
CA GLN A 57 10.42 -2.61 5.22
C GLN A 57 8.97 -2.66 5.72
N ILE A 58 8.17 -1.62 5.44
CA ILE A 58 6.74 -1.56 5.80
C ILE A 58 5.96 -2.66 5.07
N TYR A 59 6.27 -2.91 3.80
CA TYR A 59 5.68 -4.02 3.05
C TYR A 59 6.09 -5.38 3.64
N HIS A 60 7.34 -5.55 4.05
CA HIS A 60 7.80 -6.81 4.62
C HIS A 60 7.17 -7.11 5.98
N GLN A 61 6.92 -6.09 6.80
CA GLN A 61 6.21 -6.20 8.10
C GLN A 61 4.71 -6.47 7.96
N ALA A 62 4.09 -6.06 6.83
CA ALA A 62 2.68 -6.29 6.57
C ALA A 62 2.36 -7.78 6.30
N THR A 63 1.13 -8.19 6.61
CA THR A 63 0.63 -9.57 6.45
C THR A 63 -0.22 -9.70 5.18
N PHE A 64 -0.94 -10.81 5.00
CA PHE A 64 -1.78 -11.10 3.82
C PHE A 64 -3.21 -10.56 3.96
#